data_AF-A0A257QJZ6-F1
#
_entry.id   AF-A0A257QJZ6-F1
#
_cell.length_a   1.000
_cell.length_b   1.000
_cell.length_c   1.000
_cell.angle_alpha   90.00
_cell.angle_beta   90.00
_cell.angle_gamma   90.00
#
_symmetry.space_group_name_H-M   'P 1'
#
loop_
_entity.id
_entity.type
_entity.pdbx_description
1 polymer ?
#
loop_
_entity_poly.entity_id
_entity_poly.type
_entity_poly.pdbx_seq_one_letter_code
_entity_poly.pdbx_strand_id
1 'polypeptide(L)'
;MATPLASSSEPVAAVSAAAVPAQVVAAAPGSDPEPIPVSVPHPALANEPTEQYHVSPDDKHLRAVLSRWAHTAGWTFEAEHWVVDADIPIVGSAHFESGFKLAVQDLVASTELADRPLQPCFYSNRVLRIVPYAQLCDRTANLSESS
;
A
#
# COMPACT_ATOMS: atom_id res chain seq x y z
N MET A 1 -11.81 -52.71 -26.43
CA MET A 1 -10.77 -52.79 -27.47
C MET A 1 -10.58 -51.40 -28.04
N ALA A 2 -9.32 -50.99 -28.22
CA ALA A 2 -8.79 -49.91 -29.06
C ALA A 2 -9.09 -48.44 -28.73
N THR A 3 -8.00 -47.74 -28.36
CA THR A 3 -7.70 -46.30 -28.42
C THR A 3 -7.98 -45.69 -29.81
N PRO A 4 -8.09 -44.37 -29.92
CA PRO A 4 -6.96 -43.69 -30.59
C PRO A 4 -6.40 -42.46 -29.86
N LEU A 5 -5.06 -42.41 -29.88
CA LEU A 5 -4.19 -41.28 -29.58
C LEU A 5 -4.01 -40.45 -30.86
N ALA A 6 -4.09 -39.13 -30.79
CA ALA A 6 -3.49 -38.17 -31.73
C ALA A 6 -3.43 -36.81 -31.01
N SER A 7 -2.34 -36.43 -30.34
CA SER A 7 -1.01 -36.00 -30.85
C SER A 7 -1.09 -34.79 -31.78
N SER A 8 -1.23 -33.60 -31.18
CA SER A 8 -1.04 -32.32 -31.87
C SER A 8 0.35 -31.78 -31.51
N SER A 9 1.25 -31.80 -32.49
CA SER A 9 2.62 -31.30 -32.39
C SER A 9 2.65 -29.78 -32.54
N GLU A 10 3.14 -29.06 -31.53
CA GLU A 10 3.42 -27.63 -31.60
C GLU A 10 4.82 -27.37 -32.21
N PRO A 11 4.99 -26.39 -33.11
CA PRO A 11 6.31 -25.95 -33.55
C PRO A 11 6.91 -24.98 -32.53
N VAL A 12 7.97 -25.41 -31.85
CA VAL A 12 8.84 -24.54 -31.05
C VAL A 12 9.66 -23.64 -31.98
N ALA A 13 9.22 -22.40 -32.15
CA ALA A 13 9.99 -21.35 -32.77
C ALA A 13 11.09 -20.87 -31.80
N ALA A 14 12.31 -21.30 -32.07
CA ALA A 14 13.52 -20.77 -31.47
C ALA A 14 13.70 -19.29 -31.83
N VAL A 15 14.06 -18.46 -30.85
CA VAL A 15 14.59 -17.12 -31.13
C VAL A 15 15.95 -16.93 -30.46
N SER A 16 16.87 -16.47 -31.30
CA SER A 16 18.32 -16.40 -31.14
C SER A 16 18.80 -15.62 -29.93
N ALA A 17 19.78 -16.21 -29.23
CA ALA A 17 20.70 -15.49 -28.37
C ALA A 17 21.71 -14.72 -29.23
N ALA A 18 21.65 -13.39 -29.21
CA ALA A 18 22.64 -12.53 -29.82
C ALA A 18 23.80 -12.30 -28.83
N ALA A 19 24.99 -12.76 -29.22
CA ALA A 19 26.25 -12.50 -28.56
C ALA A 19 26.63 -11.02 -28.64
N VAL A 20 27.16 -10.47 -27.54
CA VAL A 20 27.82 -9.16 -27.53
C VAL A 20 29.28 -9.32 -27.08
N PRO A 21 30.23 -8.64 -27.75
CA PRO A 21 31.65 -8.90 -27.63
C PRO A 21 32.27 -8.26 -26.37
N ALA A 22 33.34 -8.91 -25.92
CA ALA A 22 34.25 -8.46 -24.88
C ALA A 22 34.84 -7.06 -25.15
N GLN A 23 34.96 -6.27 -24.09
CA GLN A 23 35.89 -5.14 -24.07
C GLN A 23 36.50 -5.03 -22.68
N VAL A 24 37.78 -5.38 -22.64
CA VAL A 24 38.72 -5.13 -21.56
C VAL A 24 38.97 -3.64 -21.46
N VAL A 25 38.92 -3.09 -20.26
CA VAL A 25 39.53 -1.78 -19.95
C VAL A 25 40.45 -1.93 -18.76
N ALA A 26 41.73 -1.70 -19.04
CA ALA A 26 42.82 -1.66 -18.09
C ALA A 26 42.80 -0.38 -17.24
N ALA A 27 43.49 -0.45 -16.12
CA ALA A 27 43.54 0.47 -14.99
C ALA A 27 44.03 1.91 -15.27
N ALA A 28 43.60 2.84 -14.42
CA ALA A 28 44.44 3.91 -13.87
C ALA A 28 43.89 4.39 -12.50
N PRO A 29 44.76 4.68 -11.50
CA PRO A 29 44.40 5.30 -10.24
C PRO A 29 44.46 6.83 -10.37
N GLY A 30 43.44 7.53 -9.87
CA GLY A 30 43.39 8.99 -9.86
C GLY A 30 42.57 9.47 -8.69
N SER A 31 43.25 9.87 -7.62
CA SER A 31 42.66 10.61 -6.50
C SER A 31 42.28 12.01 -6.97
N ASP A 32 40.99 12.33 -6.93
CA ASP A 32 40.49 13.71 -6.82
C ASP A 32 39.18 13.69 -6.01
N PRO A 33 39.12 14.30 -4.81
CA PRO A 33 37.87 14.50 -4.11
C PRO A 33 37.10 15.66 -4.76
N GLU A 34 36.30 15.33 -5.78
CA GLU A 34 35.32 16.24 -6.36
C GLU A 34 34.34 16.70 -5.25
N PRO A 35 34.01 18.00 -5.15
CA PRO A 35 33.09 18.50 -4.15
C PRO A 35 31.72 17.85 -4.36
N ILE A 36 31.35 16.98 -3.42
CA ILE A 36 29.99 16.46 -3.24
C ILE A 36 28.99 17.59 -3.50
N PRO A 37 28.15 17.50 -4.56
CA PRO A 37 27.03 18.40 -4.67
C PRO A 37 26.15 18.11 -3.47
N VAL A 38 26.01 19.10 -2.59
CA VAL A 38 24.97 19.12 -1.58
C VAL A 38 23.64 19.13 -2.32
N SER A 39 23.15 17.96 -2.68
CA SER A 39 21.79 17.74 -3.13
C SER A 39 20.90 18.18 -1.97
N VAL A 40 20.45 19.43 -2.03
CA VAL A 40 19.29 19.88 -1.27
C VAL A 40 18.21 18.85 -1.57
N PRO A 41 17.65 18.15 -0.57
CA PRO A 41 16.50 17.31 -0.82
C PRO A 41 15.36 18.23 -1.27
N HIS A 42 15.20 18.38 -2.58
CA HIS A 42 13.91 18.70 -3.14
C HIS A 42 12.94 17.67 -2.57
N PRO A 43 11.78 18.06 -2.01
CA PRO A 43 10.75 17.09 -1.71
C PRO A 43 10.37 16.47 -3.05
N ALA A 44 10.95 15.30 -3.32
CA ALA A 44 10.45 14.43 -4.36
C ALA A 44 8.97 14.30 -4.09
N LEU A 45 8.12 14.70 -5.05
CA LEU A 45 6.79 14.12 -5.10
C LEU A 45 7.03 12.63 -5.07
N ALA A 46 6.71 12.04 -3.92
CA ALA A 46 7.12 10.71 -3.58
C ALA A 46 6.63 9.79 -4.70
N ASN A 47 7.58 9.11 -5.32
CA ASN A 47 7.28 7.88 -6.03
C ASN A 47 7.05 6.87 -4.91
N GLU A 48 5.90 6.98 -4.26
CA GLU A 48 5.57 6.24 -3.06
C GLU A 48 5.52 4.77 -3.49
N PRO A 49 6.35 3.87 -2.93
CA PRO A 49 6.35 2.48 -3.34
C PRO A 49 4.92 1.94 -3.28
N THR A 50 4.43 1.49 -4.42
CA THR A 50 3.09 0.94 -4.61
C THR A 50 2.78 -0.23 -3.65
N GLU A 51 3.82 -0.83 -3.07
CA GLU A 51 3.75 -1.89 -2.07
C GLU A 51 3.44 -1.41 -0.63
N GLN A 52 3.29 -0.11 -0.37
CA GLN A 52 3.12 0.41 0.99
C GLN A 52 1.77 0.05 1.63
N TYR A 53 0.71 -0.02 0.83
CA TYR A 53 -0.65 -0.25 1.31
C TYR A 53 -1.10 -1.69 1.01
N HIS A 54 -0.50 -2.63 1.73
CA HIS A 54 -0.88 -4.04 1.74
C HIS A 54 -1.61 -4.40 3.04
N VAL A 55 -2.65 -5.22 2.98
CA VAL A 55 -3.27 -5.82 4.16
C VAL A 55 -3.01 -7.31 4.15
N SER A 56 -2.67 -7.87 5.32
CA SER A 56 -2.38 -9.28 5.48
C SER A 56 -3.05 -9.83 6.73
N PRO A 57 -3.43 -11.12 6.76
CA PRO A 57 -3.96 -11.74 7.98
C PRO A 57 -2.96 -11.75 9.15
N ASP A 58 -1.66 -11.51 8.88
CA ASP A 58 -0.63 -11.31 9.90
C ASP A 58 -0.86 -10.05 10.76
N ASP A 59 -1.51 -9.02 10.19
CA ASP A 59 -1.90 -7.81 10.91
C ASP A 59 -2.96 -8.10 11.98
N LYS A 60 -3.58 -9.28 11.94
CA LYS A 60 -4.65 -9.77 12.83
C LYS A 60 -5.97 -9.04 12.65
N HIS A 61 -5.96 -7.71 12.62
CA HIS A 61 -7.17 -6.91 12.60
C HIS A 61 -7.05 -5.58 11.87
N LEU A 62 -8.19 -5.08 11.39
CA LEU A 62 -8.28 -3.88 10.54
C LEU A 62 -7.66 -2.65 11.20
N ARG A 63 -7.86 -2.48 12.51
CA ARG A 63 -7.31 -1.35 13.26
C ARG A 63 -5.78 -1.35 13.29
N ALA A 64 -5.11 -2.51 13.32
CA ALA A 64 -3.65 -2.60 13.23
C ALA A 64 -3.14 -2.16 11.86
N VAL A 65 -3.80 -2.62 10.80
CA VAL A 65 -3.47 -2.26 9.41
C VAL A 65 -3.59 -0.74 9.21
N LEU A 66 -4.70 -0.16 9.64
CA LEU A 66 -4.96 1.27 9.51
C LEU A 66 -3.98 2.11 10.32
N SER A 67 -3.61 1.67 11.53
CA SER A 67 -2.58 2.33 12.33
C SER A 67 -1.23 2.31 11.62
N ARG A 68 -0.85 1.16 11.04
CA ARG A 68 0.40 1.03 10.27
C ARG A 68 0.40 1.96 9.05
N TRP A 69 -0.67 1.96 8.26
CA TRP A 69 -0.78 2.79 7.06
C TRP A 69 -0.83 4.28 7.40
N ALA A 70 -1.56 4.66 8.45
CA ALA A 70 -1.64 6.03 8.90
C ALA A 70 -0.27 6.52 9.34
N HIS A 71 0.46 5.75 10.14
CA HIS A 71 1.83 6.08 10.55
C HIS A 71 2.77 6.26 9.35
N THR A 72 2.74 5.35 8.38
CA THR A 72 3.56 5.45 7.15
C THR A 72 3.19 6.67 6.31
N ALA A 73 1.91 7.02 6.20
CA ALA A 73 1.44 8.16 5.42
C ALA A 73 1.47 9.51 6.18
N GLY A 74 1.92 9.52 7.45
CA GLY A 74 1.93 10.71 8.30
C GLY A 74 0.53 11.19 8.72
N TRP A 75 -0.42 10.26 8.86
CA TRP A 75 -1.75 10.47 9.41
C TRP A 75 -1.82 9.99 10.86
N THR A 76 -2.59 10.70 11.67
CA THR A 76 -2.89 10.31 13.05
C THR A 76 -4.10 9.38 13.04
N PHE A 77 -3.90 8.15 13.50
CA PHE A 77 -4.96 7.19 13.74
C PHE A 77 -4.67 6.48 15.06
N GLU A 78 -5.59 6.61 16.00
CA GLU A 78 -5.46 6.09 17.37
C GLU A 78 -6.72 5.31 17.75
N ALA A 79 -6.66 4.58 18.87
CA ALA A 79 -7.81 3.82 19.36
C ALA A 79 -9.04 4.71 19.63
N GLU A 80 -8.83 5.98 20.01
CA GLU A 80 -9.91 6.97 20.21
C GLU A 80 -10.64 7.34 18.91
N HIS A 81 -9.95 7.18 17.77
CA HIS A 81 -10.50 7.45 16.45
C HIS A 81 -11.22 6.22 15.84
N TRP A 82 -11.34 5.13 16.60
CA TRP A 82 -12.05 3.91 16.22
C TRP A 82 -13.37 3.83 17.01
N VAL A 83 -14.49 4.06 16.34
CA VAL A 83 -15.83 4.12 16.98
C VAL A 83 -16.58 2.78 16.87
N VAL A 84 -15.91 1.73 16.41
CA VAL A 84 -16.50 0.40 16.26
C VAL A 84 -16.23 -0.41 17.52
N ASP A 85 -17.27 -0.94 18.15
CA ASP A 85 -17.14 -1.73 19.39
C ASP A 85 -16.38 -3.05 19.15
N ALA A 86 -16.54 -3.60 17.95
CA ALA A 86 -15.85 -4.81 17.52
C ALA A 86 -14.60 -4.47 16.71
N ASP A 87 -13.56 -5.24 16.95
CA ASP A 87 -12.33 -5.22 16.17
C ASP A 87 -12.48 -6.27 15.04
N ILE A 88 -12.23 -5.86 13.79
CA ILE A 88 -12.55 -6.68 12.61
C ILE A 88 -11.31 -7.52 12.24
N PRO A 89 -11.38 -8.85 12.30
CA PRO A 89 -10.24 -9.70 11.97
C PRO A 89 -9.95 -9.64 10.47
N ILE A 90 -8.66 -9.60 10.11
CA ILE A 90 -8.22 -9.73 8.73
C ILE A 90 -8.12 -11.21 8.39
N VAL A 91 -8.98 -11.67 7.50
CA VAL A 91 -9.02 -13.07 7.04
C VAL A 91 -8.46 -13.28 5.64
N GLY A 92 -8.07 -12.19 4.96
CA GLY A 92 -7.56 -12.22 3.59
C GLY A 92 -6.49 -11.15 3.35
N SER A 93 -5.79 -11.27 2.23
CA SER A 93 -4.78 -10.30 1.82
C SER A 93 -5.27 -9.46 0.64
N ALA A 94 -4.95 -8.18 0.64
CA ALA A 94 -5.23 -7.28 -0.48
C ALA A 94 -4.11 -6.24 -0.61
N HIS A 95 -3.83 -5.85 -1.86
CA HIS A 95 -2.83 -4.84 -2.19
C HIS A 95 -3.53 -3.65 -2.84
N PHE A 96 -3.22 -2.45 -2.38
CA PHE A 96 -3.80 -1.22 -2.90
C PHE A 96 -2.69 -0.34 -3.46
N GLU A 97 -2.70 -0.17 -4.77
CA GLU A 97 -1.72 0.65 -5.49
C GLU A 97 -2.07 2.14 -5.45
N SER A 98 -3.20 2.48 -4.81
CA SER A 98 -3.72 3.84 -4.71
C SER A 98 -3.17 4.57 -3.48
N GLY A 99 -3.16 5.91 -3.50
CA GLY A 99 -2.73 6.69 -2.35
C GLY A 99 -3.57 6.42 -1.08
N PHE A 100 -3.01 6.74 0.10
CA PHE A 100 -3.57 6.41 1.42
C PHE A 100 -5.10 6.54 1.53
N LYS A 101 -5.66 7.69 1.13
CA LYS A 101 -7.11 7.95 1.26
C LYS A 101 -7.96 6.97 0.44
N LEU A 102 -7.51 6.66 -0.77
CA LEU A 102 -8.21 5.72 -1.67
C LEU A 102 -8.00 4.29 -1.19
N ALA A 103 -6.79 3.91 -0.80
CA ALA A 103 -6.51 2.58 -0.24
C ALA A 103 -7.37 2.28 0.99
N VAL A 104 -7.48 3.23 1.92
CA VAL A 104 -8.33 3.09 3.12
C VAL A 104 -9.82 3.00 2.76
N GLN A 105 -10.30 3.80 1.80
CA GLN A 105 -11.68 3.70 1.31
C GLN A 105 -11.95 2.34 0.68
N ASP A 106 -11.06 1.85 -0.17
CA ASP A 106 -11.23 0.58 -0.88
C ASP A 106 -11.12 -0.62 0.07
N LEU A 107 -10.24 -0.55 1.07
CA LEU A 107 -10.14 -1.55 2.14
C LEU A 107 -11.43 -1.62 2.97
N VAL A 108 -11.94 -0.46 3.40
CA VAL A 108 -13.19 -0.39 4.15
C VAL A 108 -14.37 -0.84 3.29
N ALA A 109 -14.42 -0.43 2.02
CA ALA A 109 -15.43 -0.86 1.05
C ALA A 109 -15.38 -2.39 0.78
N SER A 110 -14.18 -2.96 0.74
CA SER A 110 -13.98 -4.42 0.62
C SER A 110 -14.50 -5.17 1.86
N THR A 111 -14.59 -4.47 2.99
CA THR A 111 -15.15 -4.98 4.23
C THR A 111 -16.68 -4.77 4.29
N GLU A 112 -17.32 -4.07 3.34
CA GLU A 112 -18.79 -3.88 3.27
C GLU A 112 -19.55 -5.20 3.03
N LEU A 113 -18.88 -6.25 2.53
CA LEU A 113 -19.46 -7.59 2.50
C LEU A 113 -19.67 -8.16 3.92
N ALA A 114 -19.07 -7.54 4.94
CA ALA A 114 -19.36 -7.84 6.33
C ALA A 114 -20.69 -7.19 6.75
N ASP A 115 -21.36 -7.80 7.71
CA ASP A 115 -22.65 -7.39 8.28
C ASP A 115 -22.73 -5.91 8.74
N ARG A 116 -21.58 -5.25 8.92
CA ARG A 116 -21.47 -3.86 9.40
C ARG A 116 -20.58 -3.00 8.49
N PRO A 117 -21.17 -2.25 7.55
CA PRO A 117 -20.44 -1.30 6.70
C PRO A 117 -19.78 -0.20 7.55
N LEU A 118 -18.54 0.16 7.22
CA LEU A 118 -17.77 1.20 7.90
C LEU A 118 -17.47 2.34 6.92
N GLN A 119 -17.14 3.51 7.44
CA GLN A 119 -16.72 4.64 6.63
C GLN A 119 -15.45 5.28 7.21
N PRO A 120 -14.45 5.57 6.37
CA PRO A 120 -13.32 6.38 6.78
C PRO A 120 -13.63 7.88 6.67
N CYS A 121 -13.41 8.59 7.76
CA CYS A 121 -13.53 10.04 7.87
C CYS A 121 -12.13 10.67 7.92
N PHE A 122 -11.81 11.47 6.90
CA PHE A 122 -10.53 12.17 6.82
C PHE A 122 -10.71 13.64 7.18
N TYR A 123 -9.94 14.11 8.16
CA TYR A 123 -9.93 15.52 8.57
C TYR A 123 -8.77 16.28 7.94
N SER A 124 -8.88 17.62 7.90
CA SER A 124 -7.85 18.51 7.34
C SER A 124 -6.55 18.48 8.14
N ASN A 125 -6.61 18.17 9.43
CA ASN A 125 -5.48 18.02 10.35
C ASN A 125 -4.82 16.63 10.29
N ARG A 126 -4.97 15.91 9.18
CA ARG A 126 -4.40 14.57 8.95
C ARG A 126 -4.81 13.53 10.00
N VAL A 127 -5.97 13.70 10.63
CA VAL A 127 -6.58 12.67 11.47
C VAL A 127 -7.47 11.79 10.60
N LEU A 128 -7.31 10.47 10.74
CA LEU A 128 -8.22 9.46 10.20
C LEU A 128 -9.11 8.97 11.35
N ARG A 129 -10.42 8.93 11.13
CA ARG A 129 -11.38 8.31 12.05
C ARG A 129 -12.22 7.27 11.32
N ILE A 130 -12.43 6.12 11.94
CA ILE A 130 -13.30 5.08 11.41
C ILE A 130 -14.58 5.05 12.22
N VAL A 131 -15.70 5.19 11.51
CA VAL A 131 -17.04 5.14 12.08
C VAL A 131 -17.88 4.12 11.32
N PRO A 132 -18.90 3.50 11.94
CA PRO A 132 -19.93 2.78 11.21
C PRO A 132 -20.57 3.67 10.14
N TYR A 133 -20.93 3.11 8.99
CA TYR A 133 -21.55 3.87 7.90
C TYR A 133 -22.84 4.59 8.33
N ALA A 134 -23.58 4.01 9.28
CA ALA A 134 -24.76 4.63 9.87
C ALA A 134 -24.46 5.90 10.70
N GLN A 135 -23.20 6.11 11.10
CA GLN A 135 -22.74 7.28 11.81
C GLN A 135 -22.11 8.29 10.84
N LEU A 136 -22.43 9.55 11.04
CA LEU A 136 -21.88 10.64 10.24
C LEU A 136 -20.42 10.91 10.64
N CYS A 137 -19.62 11.33 9.66
CA CYS A 137 -18.33 11.95 9.93
C CYS A 137 -18.54 13.25 10.72
N ASP A 138 -18.43 13.14 12.04
CA ASP A 138 -18.64 14.27 12.93
C ASP A 138 -17.52 15.30 12.73
N ARG A 139 -17.86 16.49 12.24
CA ARG A 139 -16.91 17.59 12.06
C ARG A 139 -16.52 18.23 13.41
N THR A 140 -17.14 17.80 14.50
CA THR A 140 -17.09 18.37 15.86
C THR A 140 -15.98 17.77 16.74
N ALA A 141 -15.19 16.79 16.25
CA ALA A 141 -14.03 16.26 16.99
C ALA A 141 -12.97 17.33 17.36
N ASN A 142 -13.10 18.56 16.85
CA ASN A 142 -12.29 19.72 17.26
C ASN A 142 -12.94 20.59 18.37
N LEU A 143 -14.08 20.20 18.94
CA LEU A 143 -14.84 20.99 19.95
C LEU A 143 -14.93 20.29 21.32
N SER A 144 -14.19 19.22 21.57
CA SER A 144 -14.23 18.48 22.85
C SER A 144 -13.32 19.04 23.96
N GLU A 145 -12.55 20.10 23.72
CA GLU A 145 -11.80 20.85 24.76
C GLU A 145 -12.42 22.23 25.04
N SER A 146 -13.71 22.29 25.37
CA SER A 146 -14.28 23.45 26.07
C SER A 146 -15.64 23.10 26.68
N SER A 147 -15.64 22.62 27.93
CA SER A 147 -16.42 23.26 29.01
C SER A 147 -16.09 22.69 30.38
#